data_AF-A0A1V8V3F4-F1
#
_entry.id   AF-A0A1V8V3F4-F1
#
_cell.length_a   1.000
_cell.length_b   1.000
_cell.length_c   1.000
_cell.angle_alpha   90.00
_cell.angle_beta   90.00
_cell.angle_gamma   90.00
#
_symmetry.space_group_name_H-M   'P 1'
#
loop_
_entity.id
_entity.type
_entity.pdbx_description
1 polymer ?
#
loop_
_entity_poly.entity_id
_entity_poly.type
_entity_poly.pdbx_seq_one_letter_code
_entity_poly.pdbx_strand_id
1 'polypeptide(L)'
;MESEGSSRTTGPGARALDPTSVYTLAASFIVSCPTGNASLPFTPYPALTYTGAACTLEEPSGKVSELIKRNGWGKWGNGHQGQQQCRAVASGSTASFTAASAVAAGSYLTFLSGLSATSVAVTINGNTISAPIPTVDEGQTYVFVSSKDVEGAFDGTSVLFGPSIIEVAPQPPTYNNSIQ
;
A
#
# COMPACT_ATOMS: atom_id res chain seq x y z
N MET A 1 33.99 33.10 -7.29
CA MET A 1 32.75 33.74 -6.82
C MET A 1 31.78 33.57 -7.97
N GLU A 2 30.76 32.71 -7.94
CA GLU A 2 29.96 32.18 -6.83
C GLU A 2 29.53 30.74 -7.11
N SER A 3 28.97 30.16 -6.06
CA SER A 3 28.73 28.76 -5.70
C SER A 3 28.15 27.80 -6.74
N GLU A 4 28.73 26.59 -6.76
CA GLU A 4 28.04 25.37 -7.16
C GLU A 4 26.87 25.09 -6.22
N GLY A 5 25.64 25.28 -6.71
CA GLY A 5 24.45 24.68 -6.11
C GLY A 5 24.44 23.20 -6.48
N SER A 6 24.90 22.35 -5.57
CA SER A 6 24.83 20.90 -5.67
C SER A 6 23.36 20.45 -5.69
N SER A 7 22.73 20.53 -6.87
CA SER A 7 21.56 19.72 -7.17
C SER A 7 22.08 18.30 -7.22
N ARG A 8 21.75 17.51 -6.19
CA ARG A 8 21.93 16.06 -6.25
C ARG A 8 21.02 15.53 -7.34
N THR A 9 21.49 15.58 -8.58
CA THR A 9 20.90 14.85 -9.69
C THR A 9 20.99 13.39 -9.32
N THR A 10 19.85 12.84 -8.94
CA THR A 10 19.62 11.43 -8.69
C THR A 10 20.22 10.63 -9.84
N GLY A 11 21.16 9.72 -9.53
CA GLY A 11 21.85 8.92 -10.55
C GLY A 11 20.86 8.07 -11.37
N PRO A 12 21.30 7.54 -12.53
CA PRO A 12 20.49 6.63 -13.31
C PRO A 12 20.24 5.37 -12.46
N GLY A 13 19.02 5.25 -11.92
CA GLY A 13 18.71 4.33 -10.82
C GLY A 13 17.83 4.94 -9.72
N ALA A 14 17.46 6.22 -9.86
CA ALA A 14 16.42 6.86 -9.07
C ALA A 14 15.09 6.11 -9.17
N ARG A 15 14.74 5.36 -8.12
CA ARG A 15 13.49 4.63 -7.94
C ARG A 15 12.35 5.59 -7.57
N ALA A 16 12.11 6.59 -8.42
CA ALA A 16 11.00 7.52 -8.24
C ALA A 16 9.75 6.95 -8.89
N LEU A 17 8.61 7.05 -8.21
CA LEU A 17 7.31 6.79 -8.81
C LEU A 17 7.09 7.73 -10.00
N ASP A 18 6.41 7.25 -11.05
CA ASP A 18 6.06 8.11 -12.17
C ASP A 18 5.04 9.19 -11.76
N PRO A 19 4.96 10.32 -12.49
CA PRO A 19 4.09 11.43 -12.14
C PRO A 19 2.60 11.06 -12.00
N THR A 20 2.10 10.09 -12.78
CA THR A 20 0.69 9.65 -12.71
C THR A 20 0.45 8.84 -11.44
N SER A 21 1.39 7.98 -11.04
CA SER A 21 1.32 7.25 -9.78
C SER A 21 1.37 8.19 -8.57
N VAL A 22 2.29 9.17 -8.58
CA VAL A 22 2.36 10.21 -7.54
C VAL A 22 1.08 11.02 -7.49
N TYR A 23 0.53 11.37 -8.65
CA TYR A 23 -0.72 12.11 -8.72
C TYR A 23 -1.91 11.29 -8.20
N THR A 24 -1.99 10.01 -8.56
CA THR A 24 -3.07 9.13 -8.09
C THR A 24 -3.03 8.95 -6.57
N LEU A 25 -1.82 8.83 -6.01
CA LEU A 25 -1.60 8.87 -4.55
C LEU A 25 -2.07 10.19 -3.94
N ALA A 26 -1.65 11.33 -4.50
CA ALA A 26 -2.05 12.62 -3.95
C ALA A 26 -3.58 12.83 -4.03
N ALA A 27 -4.20 12.37 -5.13
CA ALA A 27 -5.62 12.51 -5.36
C ALA A 27 -6.49 11.78 -4.31
N SER A 28 -6.02 10.68 -3.71
CA SER A 28 -6.76 10.00 -2.65
C SER A 28 -6.89 10.83 -1.36
N PHE A 29 -6.03 11.85 -1.17
CA PHE A 29 -6.06 12.74 -0.01
C PHE A 29 -6.76 14.09 -0.28
N ILE A 30 -7.04 14.41 -1.54
CA ILE A 30 -7.63 15.69 -1.91
C ILE A 30 -9.15 15.55 -1.80
N VAL A 31 -9.72 16.07 -0.71
CA VAL A 31 -11.18 16.06 -0.46
C VAL A 31 -11.94 16.86 -1.53
N SER A 32 -11.39 17.99 -1.97
CA SER A 32 -11.97 18.80 -3.05
C SER A 32 -10.96 19.78 -3.64
N CYS A 33 -10.97 19.96 -4.96
CA CYS A 33 -10.26 21.05 -5.64
C CYS A 33 -11.14 22.31 -5.69
N PRO A 34 -10.62 23.51 -5.36
CA PRO A 34 -11.29 24.78 -5.65
C PRO A 34 -11.63 24.91 -7.14
N THR A 35 -12.80 25.45 -7.47
CA THR A 35 -13.30 25.56 -8.86
C THR A 35 -12.49 26.51 -9.76
N GLY A 36 -11.57 27.29 -9.17
CA GLY A 36 -10.65 28.16 -9.90
C GLY A 36 -9.31 27.52 -10.26
N ASN A 37 -9.05 26.27 -9.85
CA ASN A 37 -7.82 25.58 -10.21
C ASN A 37 -7.88 25.05 -11.64
N ALA A 38 -6.80 25.21 -12.38
CA ALA A 38 -6.63 24.56 -13.67
C ALA A 38 -6.65 23.03 -13.49
N SER A 39 -7.31 22.32 -14.41
CA SER A 39 -7.26 20.85 -14.44
C SER A 39 -5.82 20.38 -14.58
N LEU A 40 -5.45 19.39 -13.76
CA LEU A 40 -4.10 18.82 -13.82
C LEU A 40 -3.93 18.01 -15.11
N PRO A 41 -2.73 17.98 -15.71
CA PRO A 41 -2.47 17.26 -16.94
C PRO A 41 -2.36 15.73 -16.76
N PHE A 42 -2.77 15.22 -15.59
CA PHE A 42 -2.72 13.81 -15.23
C PHE A 42 -4.11 13.33 -14.85
N THR A 43 -4.42 12.10 -15.23
CA THR A 43 -5.66 11.41 -14.85
C THR A 43 -5.29 10.34 -13.83
N PRO A 44 -5.98 10.24 -12.68
CA PRO A 44 -5.65 9.24 -11.69
C PRO A 44 -6.00 7.85 -12.22
N TYR A 45 -5.27 6.82 -11.77
CA TYR A 45 -5.62 5.44 -12.10
C TYR A 45 -6.99 5.06 -11.51
N PRO A 46 -7.71 4.12 -12.15
CA PRO A 46 -8.93 3.56 -11.57
C PRO A 46 -8.67 2.95 -10.18
N ALA A 47 -9.64 3.11 -9.28
CA ALA A 47 -9.47 2.75 -7.88
C ALA A 47 -9.23 1.24 -7.66
N LEU A 48 -8.38 0.93 -6.67
CA LEU A 48 -8.18 -0.39 -6.10
C LEU A 48 -8.42 -0.29 -4.60
N THR A 49 -9.31 -1.12 -4.07
CA THR A 49 -9.68 -1.08 -2.65
C THR A 49 -9.30 -2.38 -1.96
N TYR A 50 -8.56 -2.32 -0.86
CA TYR A 50 -8.29 -3.48 -0.02
C TYR A 50 -9.58 -3.99 0.66
N THR A 51 -9.81 -5.30 0.64
CA THR A 51 -11.06 -5.93 1.12
C THR A 51 -10.88 -6.68 2.45
N GLY A 52 -9.69 -6.67 3.06
CA GLY A 52 -9.43 -7.31 4.36
C GLY A 52 -9.56 -6.36 5.57
N ALA A 53 -9.31 -6.91 6.77
CA ALA A 53 -9.35 -6.19 8.05
C ALA A 53 -8.03 -5.46 8.40
N ALA A 54 -7.41 -4.80 7.42
CA ALA A 54 -6.17 -4.05 7.63
C ALA A 54 -6.49 -2.64 8.11
N CYS A 55 -5.63 -2.09 8.97
CA CYS A 55 -5.64 -0.65 9.18
C CYS A 55 -5.24 0.04 7.88
N THR A 56 -6.15 0.78 7.26
CA THR A 56 -5.79 1.96 6.49
C THR A 56 -5.80 3.11 7.51
N LEU A 57 -4.66 3.43 8.13
CA LEU A 57 -4.57 4.47 9.18
C LEU A 57 -4.81 5.91 8.66
N GLU A 58 -5.52 6.06 7.54
CA GLU A 58 -5.77 7.34 6.87
C GLU A 58 -7.24 7.76 6.92
N GLU A 59 -8.12 7.01 7.60
CA GLU A 59 -9.49 7.48 7.82
C GLU A 59 -9.55 8.58 8.91
N PRO A 60 -10.12 9.77 8.63
CA PRO A 60 -10.54 10.71 9.67
C PRO A 60 -11.72 10.17 10.51
N SER A 61 -12.37 9.10 10.06
CA SER A 61 -13.48 8.39 10.70
C SER A 61 -13.06 7.25 11.61
N GLY A 62 -11.79 6.86 11.62
CA GLY A 62 -11.25 5.93 12.59
C GLY A 62 -11.33 6.56 13.97
N LYS A 63 -12.35 6.21 14.76
CA LYS A 63 -12.45 6.75 16.12
C LYS A 63 -11.16 6.36 16.83
N VAL A 64 -10.40 7.35 17.28
CA VAL A 64 -9.18 7.15 18.07
C VAL A 64 -9.47 6.28 19.31
N SER A 65 -10.73 6.16 19.74
CA SER A 65 -11.19 5.20 20.76
C SER A 65 -10.97 3.72 20.43
N GLU A 66 -10.80 3.34 19.17
CA GLU A 66 -10.41 1.99 18.75
C GLU A 66 -8.89 1.79 18.84
N LEU A 67 -8.10 2.86 18.63
CA LEU A 67 -6.65 2.88 18.80
C LEU A 67 -6.21 2.99 20.28
N ILE A 68 -6.96 3.72 21.12
CA ILE A 68 -6.64 4.02 22.53
C ILE A 68 -6.94 2.86 23.49
N LYS A 69 -7.58 1.76 23.06
CA LYS A 69 -7.66 0.55 23.91
C LYS A 69 -6.32 -0.20 24.05
N ARG A 70 -5.21 0.38 23.61
CA ARG A 70 -3.87 -0.03 24.05
C ARG A 70 -3.64 0.55 25.45
N ASN A 71 -3.76 -0.33 26.46
CA ASN A 71 -3.21 -0.19 27.82
C ASN A 71 -4.18 0.27 28.93
N GLY A 72 -5.47 -0.06 28.85
CA GLY A 72 -6.30 -0.09 30.04
C GLY A 72 -5.95 -1.32 30.89
N TRP A 73 -5.22 -1.15 32.00
CA TRP A 73 -5.11 -2.13 33.08
C TRP A 73 -6.49 -2.34 33.72
N GLY A 74 -7.37 -3.04 33.01
CA GLY A 74 -8.76 -3.23 33.38
C GLY A 74 -9.23 -4.63 33.01
N LYS A 75 -9.20 -5.51 34.01
CA LYS A 75 -9.96 -6.76 34.15
C LYS A 75 -9.55 -7.94 33.24
N TRP A 76 -8.79 -8.84 33.85
CA TRP A 76 -8.73 -10.26 33.48
C TRP A 76 -10.08 -10.91 33.78
N GLY A 77 -10.97 -10.97 32.80
CA GLY A 77 -12.25 -11.66 32.95
C GLY A 77 -13.13 -11.51 31.72
N ASN A 78 -13.39 -12.63 31.07
CA ASN A 78 -14.39 -12.86 30.02
C ASN A 78 -14.26 -12.05 28.72
N GLY A 79 -13.61 -12.68 27.74
CA GLY A 79 -14.12 -12.80 26.37
C GLY A 79 -14.57 -11.52 25.66
N HIS A 80 -13.63 -10.66 25.31
CA HIS A 80 -13.84 -9.75 24.17
C HIS A 80 -13.62 -10.51 22.87
N GLN A 81 -14.60 -11.31 22.43
CA GLN A 81 -14.67 -11.76 21.05
C GLN A 81 -15.37 -10.69 20.20
N GLY A 82 -14.70 -10.22 19.15
CA GLY A 82 -15.40 -9.66 17.98
C GLY A 82 -15.56 -8.14 17.87
N GLN A 83 -14.58 -7.34 18.28
CA GLN A 83 -14.42 -6.02 17.66
C GLN A 83 -13.25 -6.17 16.69
N GLN A 84 -13.49 -5.96 15.38
CA GLN A 84 -12.46 -6.06 14.36
C GLN A 84 -11.40 -5.00 14.64
N GLN A 85 -10.38 -5.39 15.39
CA GLN A 85 -9.18 -4.61 15.60
C GLN A 85 -8.51 -4.54 14.24
N CYS A 86 -8.52 -3.36 13.62
CA CYS A 86 -7.68 -3.09 12.47
C CYS A 86 -6.26 -3.55 12.86
N ARG A 87 -5.72 -4.54 12.15
CA ARG A 87 -4.40 -5.11 12.42
C ARG A 87 -3.58 -5.01 11.16
N ALA A 88 -2.31 -4.62 11.29
CA ALA A 88 -1.38 -4.72 10.18
C ALA A 88 -1.40 -6.15 9.61
N VAL A 89 -1.37 -6.25 8.28
CA VAL A 89 -1.44 -7.54 7.60
C VAL A 89 -0.10 -8.23 7.76
N ALA A 90 -0.09 -9.52 8.10
CA ALA A 90 1.17 -10.26 8.19
C ALA A 90 1.71 -10.53 6.78
N SER A 91 3.01 -10.31 6.57
CA SER A 91 3.68 -10.70 5.35
C SER A 91 3.50 -12.21 5.09
N GLY A 92 3.42 -12.61 3.81
CA GLY A 92 3.07 -13.98 3.39
C GLY A 92 1.57 -14.33 3.49
N SER A 93 0.73 -13.51 4.12
CA SER A 93 -0.72 -13.73 4.12
C SER A 93 -1.35 -13.37 2.77
N THR A 94 -2.41 -14.07 2.37
CA THR A 94 -3.21 -13.69 1.19
C THR A 94 -3.96 -12.40 1.45
N ALA A 95 -3.68 -11.38 0.64
CA ALA A 95 -4.43 -10.14 0.57
C ALA A 95 -5.47 -10.20 -0.55
N SER A 96 -6.64 -9.59 -0.35
CA SER A 96 -7.69 -9.47 -1.36
C SER A 96 -8.04 -8.01 -1.58
N PHE A 97 -8.26 -7.66 -2.83
CA PHE A 97 -8.56 -6.31 -3.31
C PHE A 97 -9.73 -6.34 -4.29
N THR A 98 -10.46 -5.24 -4.38
CA THR A 98 -11.53 -5.02 -5.34
C THR A 98 -11.15 -3.88 -6.27
N ALA A 99 -11.10 -4.15 -7.57
CA ALA A 99 -10.84 -3.16 -8.61
C ALA A 99 -12.13 -2.46 -9.08
N ALA A 100 -12.01 -1.22 -9.53
CA ALA A 100 -13.13 -0.42 -10.04
C ALA A 100 -13.86 -1.08 -11.24
N SER A 101 -13.18 -1.95 -11.98
CA SER A 101 -13.73 -2.72 -13.10
C SER A 101 -13.10 -4.11 -13.19
N ALA A 102 -13.60 -4.95 -14.11
CA ALA A 102 -13.13 -6.32 -14.28
C ALA A 102 -11.64 -6.35 -14.65
N VAL A 103 -10.92 -7.30 -14.08
CA VAL A 103 -9.45 -7.37 -14.18
C VAL A 103 -9.07 -8.40 -15.23
N ALA A 104 -8.14 -8.04 -16.12
CA ALA A 104 -7.70 -8.92 -17.20
C ALA A 104 -6.90 -10.12 -16.66
N ALA A 105 -7.10 -11.29 -17.28
CA ALA A 105 -6.27 -12.46 -17.01
C ALA A 105 -4.79 -12.16 -17.30
N GLY A 106 -3.88 -12.73 -16.50
CA GLY A 106 -2.45 -12.45 -16.62
C GLY A 106 -1.99 -11.16 -15.95
N SER A 107 -2.86 -10.49 -15.17
CA SER A 107 -2.46 -9.35 -14.33
C SER A 107 -1.68 -9.79 -13.09
N TYR A 108 -1.00 -8.83 -12.46
CA TYR A 108 -0.21 -9.03 -11.24
C TYR A 108 -0.64 -8.02 -10.17
N LEU A 109 -0.41 -8.35 -8.89
CA LEU A 109 -0.37 -7.35 -7.83
C LEU A 109 1.09 -6.93 -7.63
N THR A 110 1.38 -5.65 -7.83
CA THR A 110 2.69 -5.06 -7.60
C THR A 110 2.70 -4.31 -6.28
N PHE A 111 3.53 -4.78 -5.36
CA PHE A 111 3.74 -4.22 -4.04
C PHE A 111 4.96 -3.30 -4.06
N LEU A 112 4.76 -2.05 -3.64
CA LEU A 112 5.80 -1.06 -3.48
C LEU A 112 6.00 -0.76 -2.01
N SER A 113 7.11 -1.21 -1.44
CA SER A 113 7.55 -0.85 -0.09
C SER A 113 8.86 -0.05 -0.18
N GLY A 114 8.81 1.21 0.22
CA GLY A 114 9.91 2.15 0.07
C GLY A 114 10.30 2.35 -1.42
N LEU A 115 11.48 1.84 -1.80
CA LEU A 115 12.00 1.93 -3.17
C LEU A 115 12.00 0.57 -3.90
N SER A 116 11.40 -0.45 -3.29
CA SER A 116 11.39 -1.82 -3.80
C SER A 116 10.03 -2.12 -4.43
N ALA A 117 10.04 -2.72 -5.63
CA ALA A 117 8.85 -3.20 -6.31
C ALA A 117 8.92 -4.72 -6.46
N THR A 118 7.86 -5.40 -6.01
CA THR A 118 7.73 -6.87 -6.12
C THR A 118 6.35 -7.19 -6.70
N SER A 119 6.29 -7.96 -7.77
CA SER A 119 5.00 -8.38 -8.35
C SER A 119 4.70 -9.84 -8.03
N VAL A 120 3.41 -10.13 -7.81
CA VAL A 120 2.92 -11.47 -7.49
C VAL A 120 1.76 -11.80 -8.41
N ALA A 121 1.81 -12.98 -9.03
CA ALA A 121 0.71 -13.47 -9.85
C ALA A 121 -0.57 -13.64 -9.01
N VAL A 122 -1.72 -13.33 -9.61
CA VAL A 122 -2.96 -13.16 -8.86
C VAL A 122 -4.01 -14.20 -9.21
N THR A 123 -4.89 -14.48 -8.26
CA THR A 123 -6.16 -15.14 -8.52
C THR A 123 -7.24 -14.08 -8.75
N ILE A 124 -7.99 -14.21 -9.85
CA ILE A 124 -9.03 -13.25 -10.26
C ILE A 124 -10.40 -13.90 -10.17
N ASN A 125 -11.36 -13.19 -9.57
CA ASN A 125 -12.77 -13.53 -9.58
C ASN A 125 -13.59 -12.26 -9.88
N GLY A 126 -13.87 -12.03 -11.17
CA GLY A 126 -14.49 -10.80 -11.65
C GLY A 126 -13.60 -9.58 -11.39
N ASN A 127 -14.03 -8.72 -10.48
CA ASN A 127 -13.30 -7.53 -10.05
C ASN A 127 -12.46 -7.76 -8.79
N THR A 128 -12.58 -8.93 -8.15
CA THR A 128 -11.83 -9.28 -6.94
C THR A 128 -10.53 -9.95 -7.33
N ILE A 129 -9.44 -9.52 -6.72
CA ILE A 129 -8.07 -9.97 -6.99
C ILE A 129 -7.44 -10.39 -5.68
N SER A 130 -6.72 -11.51 -5.65
CA SER A 130 -6.03 -11.97 -4.43
C SER A 130 -4.64 -12.51 -4.73
N ALA A 131 -3.67 -12.22 -3.85
CA ALA A 131 -2.32 -12.79 -3.89
C ALA A 131 -1.66 -12.75 -2.50
N PRO A 132 -0.64 -13.59 -2.22
CA PRO A 132 0.15 -13.45 -1.01
C PRO A 132 0.96 -12.15 -1.01
N ILE A 133 1.04 -11.48 0.14
CA ILE A 133 1.94 -10.34 0.35
C ILE A 133 3.39 -10.86 0.37
N PRO A 134 4.33 -10.25 -0.36
CA PRO A 134 5.75 -10.60 -0.28
C PRO A 134 6.28 -10.60 1.15
N THR A 135 7.12 -11.58 1.50
CA THR A 135 7.66 -11.70 2.87
C THR A 135 8.65 -10.60 3.23
N VAL A 136 9.13 -9.85 2.23
CA VAL A 136 10.09 -8.75 2.37
C VAL A 136 9.43 -7.39 2.62
N ASP A 137 8.11 -7.31 2.46
CA ASP A 137 7.39 -6.05 2.64
C ASP A 137 7.04 -5.85 4.12
N GLU A 138 7.33 -4.66 4.62
CA GLU A 138 7.02 -4.21 5.98
C GLU A 138 6.62 -2.73 5.96
N GLY A 139 5.78 -2.32 6.92
CA GLY A 139 5.28 -0.95 7.03
C GLY A 139 4.28 -0.57 5.94
N GLN A 140 4.22 0.72 5.62
CA GLN A 140 3.31 1.24 4.60
C GLN A 140 3.72 0.73 3.22
N THR A 141 2.81 -0.02 2.58
CA THR A 141 3.00 -0.63 1.28
C THR A 141 1.91 -0.17 0.33
N TYR A 142 2.31 0.23 -0.88
CA TYR A 142 1.40 0.66 -1.94
C TYR A 142 1.21 -0.47 -2.94
N VAL A 143 -0.04 -0.83 -3.21
CA VAL A 143 -0.39 -1.97 -4.03
C VAL A 143 -1.08 -1.51 -5.30
N PHE A 144 -0.53 -1.92 -6.45
CA PHE A 144 -1.08 -1.67 -7.77
C PHE A 144 -1.48 -2.97 -8.43
N VAL A 145 -2.41 -2.89 -9.38
CA VAL A 145 -2.61 -3.97 -10.36
C VAL A 145 -1.82 -3.59 -11.61
N SER A 146 -0.95 -4.48 -12.07
CA SER A 146 -0.16 -4.28 -13.28
C SER A 146 -0.49 -5.32 -14.35
N SER A 147 -0.26 -4.97 -15.61
CA SER A 147 -0.45 -5.84 -16.78
C SER A 147 0.71 -6.80 -17.05
N LYS A 148 1.82 -6.67 -16.31
CA LYS A 148 3.05 -7.47 -16.46
C LYS A 148 3.73 -7.63 -15.10
N ASP A 149 4.58 -8.64 -15.00
CA ASP A 149 5.50 -8.77 -13.88
C ASP A 149 6.46 -7.57 -13.85
N VAL A 150 6.44 -6.83 -12.74
CA VAL A 150 7.32 -5.69 -12.49
C VAL A 150 8.31 -6.09 -11.40
N GLU A 151 9.56 -6.27 -11.82
CA GLU A 151 10.72 -6.40 -10.93
C GLU A 151 11.61 -5.16 -11.08
N GLY A 152 12.01 -4.55 -9.96
CA GLY A 152 12.94 -3.42 -9.97
C GLY A 152 12.26 -2.05 -10.14
N ALA A 153 12.52 -1.35 -11.26
CA ALA A 153 12.04 0.01 -11.46
C ALA A 153 10.56 0.02 -11.87
N PHE A 154 9.69 0.52 -11.00
CA PHE A 154 8.28 0.65 -11.26
C PHE A 154 8.00 1.75 -12.29
N ASP A 155 7.48 1.36 -13.47
CA ASP A 155 7.01 2.27 -14.49
C ASP A 155 5.48 2.24 -14.59
N GLY A 156 4.83 3.39 -14.37
CA GLY A 156 3.37 3.52 -14.39
C GLY A 156 2.68 3.14 -15.70
N THR A 157 3.45 2.82 -16.75
CA THR A 157 2.93 2.39 -18.07
C THR A 157 2.19 1.06 -18.00
N SER A 158 2.50 0.24 -17.00
CA SER A 158 1.90 -1.08 -16.80
C SER A 158 0.74 -1.08 -15.80
N VAL A 159 0.45 0.04 -15.16
CA VAL A 159 -0.57 0.15 -14.11
C VAL A 159 -1.97 0.15 -14.70
N LEU A 160 -2.81 -0.76 -14.20
CA LEU A 160 -4.21 -0.90 -14.55
C LEU A 160 -5.13 -0.30 -13.48
N PHE A 161 -4.78 -0.47 -12.20
CA PHE A 161 -5.54 0.01 -11.05
C PHE A 161 -4.60 0.37 -9.89
N GLY A 162 -5.05 1.28 -9.03
CA GLY A 162 -4.39 1.55 -7.75
C GLY A 162 -4.07 3.02 -7.50
N PRO A 163 -3.26 3.31 -6.47
CA PRO A 163 -2.84 2.36 -5.45
C PRO A 163 -3.94 2.05 -4.43
N SER A 164 -3.85 0.88 -3.81
CA SER A 164 -4.40 0.64 -2.48
C SER A 164 -3.26 0.73 -1.47
N ILE A 165 -3.49 1.39 -0.34
CA ILE A 165 -2.49 1.53 0.74
C ILE A 165 -2.78 0.46 1.79
N ILE A 166 -1.76 -0.29 2.22
CA ILE A 166 -1.86 -1.26 3.31
C ILE A 166 -0.69 -1.09 4.29
N GLU A 167 -0.92 -1.42 5.56
CA GLU A 167 0.13 -1.54 6.57
C GLU A 167 0.51 -3.01 6.75
N VAL A 168 1.77 -3.36 6.50
CA VAL A 168 2.30 -4.71 6.66
C VAL A 168 3.08 -4.79 7.98
N ALA A 169 2.75 -5.78 8.81
CA ALA A 169 3.41 -5.96 10.10
C ALA A 169 4.88 -6.38 9.89
N PRO A 170 5.84 -5.80 10.63
CA PRO A 170 7.23 -6.25 10.57
C PRO A 170 7.34 -7.69 11.08
N GLN A 171 8.27 -8.45 10.51
CA GLN A 171 8.53 -9.80 11.01
C GLN A 171 9.10 -9.74 12.45
N PRO A 172 8.64 -10.62 13.36
CA PRO A 172 9.21 -10.68 14.70
C PRO A 172 10.72 -10.99 14.63
N PRO A 173 11.57 -10.37 15.46
CA PRO A 173 12.98 -10.70 15.51
C PRO A 173 13.19 -12.15 15.98
N THR A 174 14.11 -12.87 15.33
CA THR A 174 14.54 -14.21 15.76
C THR A 174 15.66 -14.08 16.80
N TYR A 175 15.37 -14.37 18.07
CA TYR A 175 16.39 -14.43 19.12
C TYR A 175 17.10 -15.79 19.08
N ASN A 176 18.39 -15.81 18.75
CA ASN A 176 19.23 -16.99 18.92
C ASN A 176 19.88 -16.97 20.30
N ASN A 177 19.33 -17.73 21.24
CA ASN A 177 19.82 -17.81 22.61
C ASN A 177 20.87 -18.93 22.80
N SER A 178 21.54 -19.39 21.74
CA SER A 178 22.48 -20.54 21.80
C SER A 178 23.86 -20.22 22.43
N ILE A 179 23.94 -19.17 23.24
CA ILE A 179 25.08 -18.91 24.13
C ILE A 179 24.69 -19.34 25.55
N GLN A 180 24.67 -20.66 25.78
CA GLN A 180 24.68 -21.27 27.12
C GLN A 180 25.84 -22.26 27.21
#